data_AF-A0AAV4CUD2-F1
#
_entry.id   AF-A0AAV4CUD2-F1
#
_cell.length_a   1.000
_cell.length_b   1.000
_cell.length_c   1.000
_cell.angle_alpha   90.00
_cell.angle_beta   90.00
_cell.angle_gamma   90.00
#
_symmetry.space_group_name_H-M   'P 1'
#
loop_
_entity.id
_entity.type
_entity.pdbx_description
1 polymer ?
#
loop_
_entity_poly.entity_id
_entity_poly.type
_entity_poly.pdbx_seq_one_letter_code
_entity_poly.pdbx_strand_id
1 'polypeptide(L)'
;MLGRVFLRRMSSLAEPLAKPGKGTYKVPNNPRYKKLMEKQTVFCRDDGLLVWQKLPSDMMMYYATVGLVAVGTVLTFDVLRRLATPPKND
;
A
#
# COMPACT_ATOMS: atom_id res chain seq x y z
N MET A 1 -34.31 -22.44 -5.35
CA MET A 1 -33.69 -22.18 -4.01
C MET A 1 -32.37 -21.42 -4.07
N LEU A 2 -31.61 -21.46 -5.18
CA LEU A 2 -30.32 -20.76 -5.36
C LEU A 2 -30.38 -19.23 -5.15
N GLY A 3 -31.43 -18.56 -5.62
CA GLY A 3 -31.56 -17.09 -5.46
C GLY A 3 -31.64 -16.61 -4.00
N ARG A 4 -32.21 -17.42 -3.11
CA ARG A 4 -32.27 -17.11 -1.67
C ARG A 4 -30.91 -17.26 -0.97
N VAL A 5 -30.07 -18.16 -1.45
CA VAL A 5 -28.69 -18.35 -0.95
C VAL A 5 -27.80 -17.19 -1.40
N PHE A 6 -27.96 -16.73 -2.63
CA PHE A 6 -27.23 -15.58 -3.16
C PHE A 6 -27.61 -14.27 -2.43
N LEU A 7 -28.91 -14.04 -2.20
CA LEU A 7 -29.40 -12.90 -1.41
C LEU A 7 -28.92 -12.94 0.04
N ARG A 8 -28.79 -14.13 0.64
CA ARG A 8 -28.22 -14.28 1.99
C ARG A 8 -26.73 -13.92 2.05
N ARG A 9 -25.93 -14.30 1.05
CA ARG A 9 -24.49 -13.97 0.98
C ARG A 9 -24.21 -12.47 0.75
N MET A 10 -25.14 -11.78 0.08
CA MET A 10 -25.04 -10.34 -0.19
C MET A 10 -25.46 -9.47 1.00
N SER A 11 -26.15 -10.05 1.99
CA SER A 11 -26.60 -9.34 3.18
C SER A 11 -25.51 -9.39 4.25
N SER A 12 -25.24 -8.25 4.90
CA SER A 12 -24.41 -8.15 6.12
C SER A 12 -24.94 -8.98 7.30
N LEU A 13 -26.07 -9.69 7.11
CA LEU A 13 -26.61 -10.71 8.00
C LEU A 13 -25.93 -12.09 7.87
N ALA A 14 -25.07 -12.31 6.88
CA ALA A 14 -24.36 -13.58 6.70
C ALA A 14 -23.31 -13.86 7.79
N GLU A 15 -22.70 -12.81 8.34
CA GLU A 15 -21.78 -12.87 9.49
C GLU A 15 -22.44 -12.12 10.66
N PRO A 16 -23.14 -12.80 11.58
CA PRO A 16 -23.74 -12.13 12.73
C PRO A 16 -22.63 -11.50 13.59
N LEU A 17 -22.74 -10.19 13.83
CA LEU A 17 -21.84 -9.45 14.72
C LEU A 17 -21.86 -10.10 16.10
N ALA A 18 -20.68 -10.27 16.72
CA ALA A 18 -20.58 -10.70 18.10
C ALA A 18 -21.43 -9.77 18.99
N LYS A 19 -22.27 -10.35 19.86
CA LYS A 19 -23.10 -9.56 20.79
C LYS A 19 -22.17 -8.64 21.58
N PRO A 20 -22.42 -7.31 21.61
CA PRO A 20 -21.52 -6.41 22.29
C PRO A 20 -21.52 -6.72 23.80
N GLY A 21 -20.37 -7.14 24.33
CA GLY A 21 -20.09 -7.20 25.76
C GLY A 21 -19.79 -5.81 26.33
N LYS A 22 -19.69 -5.70 27.66
CA LYS A 22 -19.24 -4.45 28.32
C LYS A 22 -17.90 -3.99 27.71
N GLY A 23 -17.86 -2.77 27.19
CA GLY A 23 -16.66 -2.18 26.57
C GLY A 23 -16.52 -2.37 25.05
N THR A 24 -17.47 -3.03 24.38
CA THR A 24 -17.47 -3.14 22.91
C THR A 24 -18.43 -2.13 22.28
N TYR A 25 -17.96 -1.40 21.28
CA TYR A 25 -18.75 -0.47 20.49
C TYR A 25 -19.24 -1.14 19.20
N LYS A 26 -20.36 -0.65 18.65
CA LYS A 26 -20.87 -1.16 17.37
C LYS A 26 -19.90 -0.79 16.25
N VAL A 27 -19.44 -1.81 15.54
CA VAL A 27 -18.53 -1.67 14.40
C VAL A 27 -19.32 -1.92 13.11
N PRO A 28 -19.14 -1.11 12.04
CA PRO A 28 -19.81 -1.33 10.77
C PRO A 28 -19.48 -2.71 10.16
N ASN A 29 -20.50 -3.54 9.92
CA ASN A 29 -20.34 -4.83 9.24
C ASN A 29 -20.41 -4.69 7.71
N ASN A 30 -19.53 -3.86 7.14
CA ASN A 30 -19.44 -3.71 5.70
C ASN A 30 -18.04 -4.14 5.21
N PRO A 31 -17.92 -4.70 3.99
CA PRO A 31 -16.66 -5.24 3.51
C PRO A 31 -15.56 -4.17 3.35
N ARG A 32 -15.93 -2.90 3.17
CA ARG A 32 -14.97 -1.79 3.09
C ARG A 32 -14.33 -1.49 4.44
N TYR A 33 -15.12 -1.51 5.51
CA TYR A 33 -14.68 -1.29 6.87
C TYR A 33 -13.80 -2.45 7.34
N LYS A 34 -14.12 -3.70 6.96
CA LYS A 34 -13.26 -4.86 7.20
C LYS A 34 -11.87 -4.67 6.57
N LYS A 35 -11.81 -4.21 5.32
CA LYS A 35 -10.54 -3.87 4.65
C LYS A 35 -9.79 -2.73 5.36
N LEU A 36 -10.49 -1.72 5.87
CA LEU A 36 -9.86 -0.65 6.65
C LEU A 36 -9.22 -1.21 7.93
N MET A 37 -9.94 -2.04 8.68
CA MET A 37 -9.42 -2.69 9.89
C MET A 37 -8.22 -3.59 9.60
N GLU A 38 -8.25 -4.34 8.50
CA GLU A 38 -7.11 -5.13 8.04
C GLU A 38 -5.88 -4.24 7.77
N LYS A 39 -6.06 -3.10 7.09
CA LYS A 39 -4.96 -2.14 6.85
C LYS A 39 -4.46 -1.51 8.15
N GLN A 40 -5.34 -1.11 9.05
CA GLN A 40 -4.96 -0.60 10.37
C GLN A 40 -4.15 -1.63 11.15
N THR A 41 -4.55 -2.91 11.09
CA THR A 41 -3.82 -4.00 11.75
C THR A 41 -2.41 -4.16 11.19
N VAL A 42 -2.25 -4.02 9.87
CA VAL A 42 -0.92 -4.08 9.21
C VAL A 42 -0.07 -2.87 9.59
N PHE A 43 -0.61 -1.66 9.45
CA PHE A 43 0.15 -0.43 9.68
C PHE A 43 0.47 -0.15 11.15
N CYS A 44 -0.37 -0.61 12.08
CA CYS A 44 -0.17 -0.44 13.53
C CYS A 44 0.50 -1.66 14.19
N ARG A 45 0.94 -2.67 13.43
CA ARG A 45 1.70 -3.79 13.99
C ARG A 45 3.05 -3.30 14.51
N ASP A 46 3.42 -3.74 15.71
CA ASP A 46 4.71 -3.44 16.32
C ASP A 46 5.75 -4.50 15.92
N ASP A 47 6.17 -4.42 14.65
CA ASP A 47 7.14 -5.34 14.02
C ASP A 47 8.52 -4.67 13.80
N GLY A 48 8.70 -3.44 14.28
CA GLY A 48 9.92 -2.64 14.07
C GLY A 48 10.13 -2.16 12.63
N LEU A 49 9.20 -2.43 11.71
CA LEU A 49 9.28 -1.96 10.33
C LEU A 49 8.82 -0.51 10.20
N LEU A 50 9.49 0.25 9.33
CA LEU A 50 9.06 1.60 8.97
C LEU A 50 7.75 1.55 8.17
N VAL A 51 6.96 2.62 8.22
CA VAL A 51 5.64 2.70 7.57
C VAL A 51 5.70 2.34 6.07
N TRP A 52 6.76 2.79 5.38
CA TRP A 52 6.98 2.53 3.95
C TRP A 52 7.54 1.13 3.65
N GLN A 53 7.69 0.26 4.65
CA GLN A 53 8.17 -1.11 4.49
C GLN A 53 7.11 -2.16 4.80
N LYS A 54 5.94 -1.73 5.26
CA LYS A 54 4.92 -2.62 5.81
C LYS A 54 4.14 -3.39 4.75
N LEU A 55 4.09 -2.92 3.51
CA LEU A 55 3.51 -3.69 2.40
C LEU A 55 4.63 -4.29 1.53
N PRO A 56 4.47 -5.54 1.07
CA PRO A 56 5.46 -6.18 0.20
C PRO A 56 5.63 -5.43 -1.13
N SER A 57 4.62 -4.69 -1.60
CA SER A 57 4.70 -3.82 -2.78
C SER A 57 5.64 -2.64 -2.59
N ASP A 58 5.85 -2.19 -1.36
CA ASP A 58 6.58 -0.94 -1.10
C ASP A 58 8.07 -1.11 -1.39
N MET A 59 8.64 -2.29 -1.12
CA MET A 59 10.04 -2.59 -1.42
C MET A 59 10.34 -2.55 -2.91
N MET A 60 9.47 -3.14 -3.72
CA MET A 60 9.62 -3.13 -5.18
C MET A 60 9.60 -1.70 -5.71
N MET A 61 8.66 -0.88 -5.23
CA MET A 61 8.56 0.52 -5.63
C MET A 61 9.78 1.32 -5.16
N TYR A 62 10.25 1.08 -3.94
CA TYR A 62 11.45 1.72 -3.40
C TYR A 62 12.68 1.43 -4.26
N TYR A 63 12.98 0.16 -4.56
CA TYR A 63 14.15 -0.19 -5.38
C TYR A 63 14.06 0.37 -6.80
N ALA A 64 12.86 0.38 -7.40
CA ALA A 64 12.64 1.00 -8.70
C ALA A 64 12.93 2.51 -8.68
N THR A 65 12.42 3.23 -7.68
CA THR A 65 12.67 4.67 -7.53
C THR A 65 14.15 4.98 -7.30
N VAL A 66 14.82 4.23 -6.40
CA VAL A 66 16.26 4.41 -6.13
C VAL A 66 17.08 4.16 -7.40
N GLY A 67 16.76 3.11 -8.16
CA GLY A 67 17.43 2.81 -9.43
C GLY A 67 17.28 3.93 -10.45
N LEU A 68 16.07 4.47 -10.62
CA LEU A 68 15.82 5.60 -11.52
C LEU A 68 16.60 6.85 -11.13
N VAL A 69 16.65 7.17 -9.83
CA VAL A 69 17.41 8.33 -9.33
C VAL A 69 18.90 8.17 -9.58
N ALA A 70 19.46 6.98 -9.33
CA ALA A 70 20.88 6.70 -9.58
C ALA A 70 21.22 6.87 -11.07
N VAL A 71 20.42 6.28 -11.98
CA VAL A 71 20.63 6.40 -13.42
C VAL A 71 20.51 7.85 -13.88
N GLY A 72 19.46 8.57 -13.43
CA GLY A 72 19.28 9.98 -13.75
C GLY A 72 20.45 10.85 -13.29
N THR A 73 21.01 10.55 -12.12
CA THR A 73 22.17 11.26 -11.58
C THR A 73 23.40 11.06 -12.47
N VAL A 74 23.70 9.81 -12.86
CA VAL A 74 24.83 9.52 -13.77
C VAL A 74 24.67 10.25 -15.11
N LEU A 75 23.48 10.21 -15.70
CA LEU A 75 23.20 10.92 -16.96
C LEU A 75 23.38 12.44 -16.80
N THR A 76 22.96 13.00 -15.66
CA THR A 76 23.12 14.43 -15.38
C THR A 76 24.61 14.80 -15.32
N PHE A 77 25.45 13.98 -14.70
CA PHE A 77 26.90 14.20 -14.67
C PHE A 77 27.55 14.05 -16.05
N ASP A 78 27.11 13.10 -16.89
CA ASP A 78 27.61 12.97 -18.26
C ASP A 78 27.30 14.22 -19.09
N VAL A 79 26.07 14.71 -19.01
CA VAL A 79 25.67 15.96 -19.67
C VAL A 79 26.50 17.14 -19.16
N LEU A 80 26.65 17.26 -17.84
CA LEU A 80 27.45 18.33 -17.24
C LEU A 80 28.92 18.27 -17.69
N ARG A 81 29.50 17.08 -17.82
CA ARG A 81 30.84 16.87 -18.37
C ARG A 81 30.93 17.36 -19.82
N ARG A 82 29.98 16.99 -20.68
CA ARG A 82 29.95 17.43 -22.08
C ARG A 82 29.81 18.95 -22.21
N LEU A 83 29.06 19.58 -21.33
CA LEU A 83 28.92 21.04 -21.29
C LEU A 83 30.18 21.73 -20.75
N ALA A 84 30.87 21.13 -19.78
CA ALA A 84 32.09 21.69 -19.20
C ALA A 84 33.30 21.55 -20.14
N THR A 85 33.34 20.51 -20.98
CA THR A 85 34.38 20.31 -22.00
C THR A 85 33.74 20.32 -23.39
N PRO A 86 33.29 21.48 -23.90
CA PRO A 86 32.71 21.57 -25.23
C PRO A 86 33.76 21.10 -26.26
N PRO A 87 33.35 20.35 -27.30
CA PRO A 87 34.25 19.98 -28.37
C PRO A 87 34.83 21.26 -29.00
N LYS A 88 36.12 21.22 -29.33
CA LYS A 88 36.73 22.34 -30.07
C LYS A 88 36.01 22.43 -31.42
N ASN A 89 35.64 23.65 -31.82
CA ASN A 89 35.24 23.90 -33.20
C ASN A 89 36.45 23.59 -34.08
N ASP A 90 36.26 22.68 -35.04
CA ASP A 90 37.16 22.54 -36.20
C ASP A 90 37.07 23.81 -37.07
#